data_AF-C4QWH0-F1
#
_entry.id   AF-C4QWH0-F1
#
_cell.length_a   1.000
_cell.length_b   1.000
_cell.length_c   1.000
_cell.angle_alpha   90.00
_cell.angle_beta   90.00
_cell.angle_gamma   90.00
#
_symmetry.space_group_name_H-M   'P 1'
#
loop_
_entity.id
_entity.type
_entity.pdbx_description
1 polymer ?
#
loop_
_entity_poly.entity_id
_entity_poly.type
_entity_poly.pdbx_seq_one_letter_code
_entity_poly.pdbx_strand_id
1 'polypeptide(L)'
;MREPVKAFTTGHEELIHDIEYDFYGKQLATCSSDQHIKVFDFDPSTSTWILNDSWKAHDSSVVKLAYASPEFGHILASISYDRTIKIWEQDLDEEAGSGKRWKRLATIADSHGPLYDLAFAPSHLGLRLGAIGSDGVLRIYDAVEPADLSNWTLTNEISVLATPPASRLQSDFALTWSPSRFSNEYLVVCALDQGFIYQKGDHDKYVLASVLPEHHGLIRSVSWAPSMGRSFQLIATGCKDGNVRIFKLRTEPAVSNGADMITDGVDEFVENKDTHIELLSSHDDHKSEVWKVSWNTTGTILSSSGGDCKIRSMEGHIFR
;
A
#
# COMPACT_ATOMS: atom_id res chain seq x y z
N MET A 1 -13.81 18.23 -24.78
CA MET A 1 -12.41 17.80 -24.72
C MET A 1 -11.79 18.58 -23.56
N ARG A 2 -11.44 17.93 -22.44
CA ARG A 2 -10.69 18.62 -21.37
C ARG A 2 -9.30 18.92 -21.91
N GLU A 3 -8.81 20.14 -21.73
CA GLU A 3 -7.42 20.45 -22.07
C GLU A 3 -6.49 19.51 -21.28
N PRO A 4 -5.41 19.01 -21.90
CA PRO A 4 -4.47 18.16 -21.21
C PRO A 4 -3.84 18.95 -20.05
N VAL A 5 -3.84 18.34 -18.86
CA VAL A 5 -3.14 18.91 -17.69
C VAL A 5 -1.68 19.10 -18.07
N LYS A 6 -1.16 20.32 -17.89
CA LYS A 6 0.24 20.62 -18.19
C LYS A 6 1.14 19.96 -17.16
N ALA A 7 2.25 19.38 -17.64
CA ALA A 7 3.31 18.93 -16.76
C ALA A 7 3.82 20.13 -15.94
N PHE A 8 4.13 19.89 -14.66
CA PHE A 8 4.68 20.90 -13.75
C PHE A 8 5.92 20.34 -13.07
N THR A 9 6.77 21.24 -12.58
CA THR A 9 7.99 20.88 -11.86
C THR A 9 7.66 20.79 -10.38
N THR A 10 8.01 19.67 -9.74
CA THR A 10 7.82 19.47 -8.30
C THR A 10 8.81 20.30 -7.46
N GLY A 11 9.97 20.63 -8.02
CA GLY A 11 11.03 21.35 -7.33
C GLY A 11 11.76 20.49 -6.29
N HIS A 12 11.71 19.17 -6.44
CA HIS A 12 12.62 18.25 -5.74
C HIS A 12 14.01 18.28 -6.38
N GLU A 13 15.05 18.13 -5.55
CA GLU A 13 16.46 18.17 -6.01
C GLU A 13 16.97 16.78 -6.41
N GLU A 14 16.30 15.73 -5.94
CA GLU A 14 16.67 14.33 -6.13
C GLU A 14 15.46 13.50 -6.61
N LEU A 15 15.71 12.22 -6.89
CA LEU A 15 14.71 11.26 -7.37
C LEU A 15 13.46 11.22 -6.47
N ILE A 16 12.30 11.37 -7.10
CA ILE A 16 10.98 11.20 -6.49
C ILE A 16 10.67 9.70 -6.43
N HIS A 17 10.30 9.20 -5.26
CA HIS A 17 10.02 7.78 -5.06
C HIS A 17 8.53 7.46 -5.17
N ASP A 18 7.68 8.30 -4.58
CA ASP A 18 6.24 8.06 -4.55
C ASP A 18 5.44 9.35 -4.65
N ILE A 19 4.20 9.17 -5.11
CA ILE A 19 3.22 10.22 -5.33
C ILE A 19 1.88 9.65 -4.89
N GLU A 20 1.19 10.34 -3.99
CA GLU A 20 -0.09 9.90 -3.45
C GLU A 20 -1.12 11.04 -3.51
N TYR A 21 -2.33 10.70 -3.94
CA TYR A 21 -3.46 11.63 -3.94
C TYR A 21 -4.18 11.60 -2.59
N ASP A 22 -4.77 12.74 -2.20
CA ASP A 22 -5.78 12.71 -1.14
C ASP A 22 -7.05 11.98 -1.61
N PHE A 23 -7.92 11.66 -0.65
CA PHE A 23 -9.18 10.97 -0.92
C PHE A 23 -10.07 11.69 -1.96
N TYR A 24 -10.00 13.02 -2.04
CA TYR A 24 -10.82 13.83 -2.95
C TYR A 24 -10.14 14.11 -4.30
N GLY A 25 -8.88 13.72 -4.49
CA GLY A 25 -8.09 14.03 -5.68
C GLY A 25 -7.80 15.53 -5.87
N LYS A 26 -7.84 16.31 -4.80
CA LYS A 26 -7.57 17.76 -4.77
C LYS A 26 -6.17 18.09 -4.31
N GLN A 27 -5.55 17.20 -3.56
CA GLN A 27 -4.17 17.33 -3.08
C GLN A 27 -3.32 16.19 -3.61
N LEU A 28 -2.05 16.51 -3.86
CA LEU A 28 -1.04 15.57 -4.30
C LEU A 28 0.18 15.73 -3.40
N ALA A 29 0.56 14.67 -2.70
CA ALA A 29 1.80 14.63 -1.94
C ALA A 29 2.88 13.89 -2.74
N THR A 30 4.10 14.41 -2.71
CA THR A 30 5.28 13.81 -3.34
C THR A 30 6.41 13.68 -2.34
N CYS A 31 7.18 12.60 -2.43
CA CYS A 31 8.35 12.38 -1.59
C CYS A 31 9.58 12.00 -2.40
N SER A 32 10.76 12.39 -1.89
CA SER A 32 12.03 12.25 -2.63
C SER A 32 13.19 11.82 -1.74
N SER A 33 14.27 11.41 -2.41
CA SER A 33 15.60 11.23 -1.82
C SER A 33 16.19 12.52 -1.22
N ASP A 34 15.68 13.70 -1.58
CA ASP A 34 16.10 14.98 -1.00
C ASP A 34 15.61 15.20 0.44
N GLN A 35 14.97 14.18 1.04
CA GLN A 35 14.47 14.16 2.42
C GLN A 35 13.25 15.07 2.66
N HIS A 36 12.67 15.63 1.59
CA HIS A 36 11.52 16.51 1.65
C HIS A 36 10.23 15.80 1.24
N ILE A 37 9.13 16.29 1.82
CA ILE A 37 7.78 16.05 1.34
C ILE A 37 7.26 17.37 0.82
N LYS A 38 6.61 17.32 -0.33
CA LYS A 38 5.94 18.46 -0.94
C LYS A 38 4.49 18.11 -1.17
N VAL A 39 3.59 19.02 -0.84
CA VAL A 39 2.15 18.88 -1.09
C VAL A 39 1.73 19.96 -2.07
N PHE A 40 0.90 19.58 -3.04
CA PHE A 40 0.37 20.47 -4.07
C PHE A 40 -1.14 20.45 -4.02
N ASP A 41 -1.77 21.61 -4.16
CA ASP A 41 -3.20 21.74 -4.37
C ASP A 41 -3.50 21.83 -5.87
N PHE A 42 -4.59 21.19 -6.31
CA PHE A 42 -5.10 21.32 -7.66
C PHE A 42 -6.04 22.52 -7.76
N ASP A 43 -5.70 23.49 -8.61
CA ASP A 43 -6.60 24.60 -8.96
C ASP A 43 -7.42 24.23 -10.22
N PRO A 44 -8.74 23.99 -10.08
CA PRO A 44 -9.60 23.62 -11.21
C PRO A 44 -9.77 24.74 -12.23
N SER A 45 -9.58 26.01 -11.84
CA SER A 45 -9.80 27.16 -12.71
C SER A 45 -8.69 27.30 -13.76
N THR A 46 -7.45 27.03 -13.34
CA THR A 46 -6.27 27.05 -14.21
C THR A 46 -5.89 25.65 -14.71
N SER A 47 -6.46 24.60 -14.13
CA SER A 47 -6.07 23.20 -14.35
C SER A 47 -4.57 22.97 -14.10
N THR A 48 -4.05 23.58 -13.03
CA THR A 48 -2.64 23.48 -12.63
C THR A 48 -2.50 23.04 -11.18
N TRP A 49 -1.37 22.39 -10.89
CA TRP A 49 -0.94 22.07 -9.54
C TRP A 49 -0.08 23.19 -8.98
N ILE A 50 -0.42 23.66 -7.79
CA ILE A 50 0.25 24.76 -7.11
C ILE A 50 0.83 24.21 -5.81
N LEU A 51 2.09 24.57 -5.51
CA LEU A 51 2.73 24.13 -4.28
C LEU A 51 1.96 24.67 -3.06
N ASN A 52 1.44 23.76 -2.23
CA ASN A 52 0.80 24.07 -0.96
C ASN A 52 1.84 24.23 0.15
N ASP A 53 2.74 23.26 0.31
CA ASP A 53 3.83 23.34 1.28
C ASP A 53 5.00 22.43 0.92
N SER A 54 6.19 22.73 1.47
CA SER A 54 7.43 21.97 1.28
C SER A 54 8.25 22.00 2.56
N TRP A 55 8.52 20.84 3.16
CA TRP A 55 9.28 20.76 4.41
C TRP A 55 10.23 19.56 4.43
N LYS A 56 11.28 19.66 5.24
CA LYS A 56 12.18 18.53 5.51
C LYS A 56 11.48 17.58 6.48
N ALA A 57 11.21 16.36 6.03
CA ALA A 57 10.40 15.41 6.77
C ALA A 57 11.26 14.39 7.56
N HIS A 58 12.32 13.90 6.93
CA HIS A 58 13.15 12.78 7.42
C HIS A 58 14.65 13.12 7.36
N ASP A 59 15.48 12.22 7.90
CA ASP A 59 16.95 12.35 7.87
C ASP A 59 17.60 11.49 6.77
N SER A 60 16.79 10.79 5.98
CA SER A 60 17.19 9.98 4.83
C SER A 60 16.09 9.99 3.75
N SER A 61 16.30 9.29 2.63
CA SER A 61 15.36 9.23 1.51
C SER A 61 13.96 8.85 1.97
N VAL A 62 12.94 9.61 1.56
CA VAL A 62 11.54 9.32 1.84
C VAL A 62 10.99 8.48 0.70
N VAL A 63 10.53 7.27 1.02
CA VAL A 63 10.28 6.21 0.04
C VAL A 63 8.81 6.08 -0.33
N LYS A 64 7.91 6.25 0.66
CA LYS A 64 6.46 6.07 0.47
C LYS A 64 5.67 7.08 1.28
N LEU A 65 4.52 7.44 0.75
CA LEU A 65 3.51 8.28 1.39
C LEU A 65 2.18 7.54 1.45
N ALA A 66 1.35 7.85 2.44
CA ALA A 66 -0.02 7.40 2.50
C ALA A 66 -0.91 8.48 3.13
N TYR A 67 -2.03 8.80 2.48
CA TYR A 67 -3.07 9.64 3.08
C TYR A 67 -4.02 8.79 3.92
N ALA A 68 -4.39 9.28 5.09
CA ALA A 68 -5.46 8.65 5.87
C ALA A 68 -6.84 9.01 5.29
N SER A 69 -7.86 8.28 5.76
CA SER A 69 -9.25 8.64 5.47
C SER A 69 -9.56 10.05 6.01
N PRO A 70 -10.28 10.89 5.24
CA PRO A 70 -10.60 12.26 5.65
C PRO A 70 -11.53 12.32 6.88
N GLU A 71 -12.14 11.20 7.28
CA GLU A 71 -12.92 11.11 8.52
C GLU A 71 -12.07 11.29 9.79
N PHE A 72 -10.76 11.07 9.71
CA PHE A 72 -9.81 11.28 10.80
C PHE A 72 -9.09 12.63 10.71
N GLY A 73 -9.38 13.43 9.67
CA GLY A 73 -8.70 14.70 9.39
C GLY A 73 -7.69 14.61 8.25
N HIS A 74 -6.88 15.67 8.11
CA HIS A 74 -5.88 15.78 7.05
C HIS A 74 -4.54 15.19 7.50
N ILE A 75 -4.48 13.86 7.55
CA ILE A 75 -3.32 13.11 8.02
C ILE A 75 -2.54 12.52 6.85
N LEU A 76 -1.22 12.69 6.89
CA LEU A 76 -0.26 12.10 5.97
C LEU A 76 0.74 11.28 6.77
N ALA A 77 1.00 10.05 6.34
CA ALA A 77 2.07 9.22 6.88
C ALA A 77 3.20 9.10 5.86
N SER A 78 4.44 9.09 6.36
CA SER A 78 5.64 8.96 5.54
C SER A 78 6.61 7.95 6.15
N ILE A 79 7.31 7.23 5.28
CA ILE A 79 8.39 6.32 5.68
C ILE A 79 9.68 6.65 4.97
N SER A 80 10.78 6.31 5.63
CA SER A 80 12.12 6.59 5.13
C SER A 80 13.09 5.44 5.39
N TYR A 81 14.18 5.46 4.65
CA TYR A 81 15.36 4.65 4.93
C TYR A 81 16.05 5.00 6.26
N ASP A 82 15.63 6.08 6.94
CA ASP A 82 16.01 6.37 8.33
C ASP A 82 15.35 5.43 9.37
N ARG A 83 14.55 4.46 8.90
CA ARG A 83 13.88 3.41 9.70
C ARG A 83 12.71 3.93 10.53
N THR A 84 12.27 5.17 10.28
CA THR A 84 11.17 5.78 11.01
C THR A 84 9.93 5.93 10.13
N ILE A 85 8.78 5.84 10.78
CA ILE A 85 7.49 6.29 10.25
C ILE A 85 7.18 7.61 10.93
N LYS A 86 6.80 8.63 10.17
CA LYS A 86 6.34 9.91 10.71
C LYS A 86 4.90 10.16 10.29
N ILE A 87 4.12 10.67 11.23
CA ILE A 87 2.72 11.05 11.04
C ILE A 87 2.62 12.56 11.10
N TRP A 88 1.95 13.13 10.10
CA TRP A 88 1.81 14.56 9.89
C TRP A 88 0.34 14.93 9.82
N GLU A 89 -0.01 16.06 10.40
CA GLU A 89 -1.34 16.66 10.27
C GLU A 89 -1.21 18.05 9.63
N GLN A 90 -2.12 18.35 8.70
CA GLN A 90 -2.20 19.66 8.07
C GLN A 90 -2.89 20.67 8.99
N ASP A 91 -2.16 21.71 9.37
CA ASP A 91 -2.71 22.90 10.00
C ASP A 91 -3.21 23.88 8.93
N LEU A 92 -4.51 24.16 8.92
CA LEU A 92 -5.11 25.05 7.93
C LEU A 92 -4.84 26.54 8.24
N ASP A 93 -4.51 26.88 9.49
CA ASP A 93 -4.28 28.26 9.94
C ASP A 93 -2.89 28.78 9.54
N GLU A 94 -1.94 27.91 9.26
CA GLU A 94 -0.60 28.26 8.78
C GLU A 94 -0.62 28.61 7.28
N GLU A 95 0.13 29.65 6.88
CA GLU A 95 0.17 30.05 5.47
C GLU A 95 0.77 28.96 4.56
N ALA A 96 0.27 28.88 3.32
CA ALA A 96 0.84 28.01 2.29
C ALA A 96 2.29 28.42 1.98
N GLY A 97 3.19 27.45 1.84
CA GLY A 97 4.62 27.65 1.59
C GLY A 97 5.44 28.07 2.81
N SER A 98 4.85 28.06 4.01
CA SER A 98 5.54 28.39 5.27
C SER A 98 6.57 27.35 5.71
N GLY A 99 6.50 26.12 5.18
CA GLY A 99 7.27 24.96 5.64
C GLY A 99 6.84 24.42 7.00
N LYS A 100 5.74 24.96 7.57
CA LYS A 100 5.21 24.62 8.90
C LYS A 100 3.75 24.19 8.87
N ARG A 101 3.15 24.15 7.68
CA ARG A 101 1.74 23.80 7.52
C ARG A 101 1.48 22.34 7.90
N TRP A 102 2.48 21.47 7.76
CA TRP A 102 2.40 20.09 8.19
C TRP A 102 3.14 19.89 9.52
N LYS A 103 2.37 19.67 10.58
CA LYS A 103 2.89 19.44 11.93
C LYS A 103 3.11 17.95 12.15
N ARG A 104 4.31 17.60 12.61
CA ARG A 104 4.63 16.21 12.97
C ARG A 104 4.00 15.85 14.31
N LEU A 105 3.10 14.87 14.32
CA LEU A 105 2.41 14.41 15.52
C LEU A 105 3.10 13.23 16.19
N ALA A 106 3.61 12.29 15.38
CA ALA A 106 4.27 11.09 15.89
C ALA A 106 5.56 10.77 15.11
N THR A 107 6.46 10.05 15.77
CA THR A 107 7.60 9.38 15.13
C THR A 107 7.69 7.99 15.72
N ILE A 108 7.46 6.99 14.88
CA ILE A 108 7.50 5.56 15.24
C ILE A 108 8.84 5.03 14.74
N ALA A 109 9.65 4.46 15.64
CA ALA A 109 11.02 4.05 15.37
C ALA A 109 11.30 2.60 15.84
N ASP A 110 10.33 1.72 15.63
CA ASP A 110 10.40 0.32 16.07
C ASP A 110 11.11 -0.59 15.06
N SER A 111 11.27 -0.15 13.80
CA SER A 111 11.91 -0.98 12.77
C SER A 111 13.43 -0.99 12.92
N HIS A 112 14.02 -2.17 12.75
CA HIS A 112 15.47 -2.36 12.80
C HIS A 112 16.17 -2.13 11.45
N GLY A 113 15.40 -1.92 10.37
CA GLY A 113 15.92 -1.73 9.01
C GLY A 113 15.18 -0.63 8.23
N PRO A 114 15.71 -0.24 7.05
CA PRO A 114 14.99 0.63 6.13
C PRO A 114 13.57 0.12 5.81
N LEU A 115 12.60 1.03 5.80
CA LEU A 115 11.21 0.77 5.41
C LEU A 115 11.03 0.99 3.91
N TYR A 116 10.14 0.21 3.30
CA TYR A 116 9.91 0.20 1.84
C TYR A 116 8.48 0.50 1.45
N ASP A 117 7.50 -0.02 2.19
CA ASP A 117 6.08 0.26 1.92
C ASP A 117 5.27 0.55 3.17
N LEU A 118 4.22 1.33 2.97
CA LEU A 118 3.34 1.90 3.97
C LEU A 118 1.93 1.99 3.38
N ALA A 119 0.92 1.54 4.13
CA ALA A 119 -0.46 1.72 3.72
C ALA A 119 -1.37 1.89 4.93
N PHE A 120 -2.26 2.88 4.86
CA PHE A 120 -3.38 3.00 5.80
C PHE A 120 -4.41 1.91 5.55
N ALA A 121 -4.95 1.36 6.63
CA ALA A 121 -6.08 0.46 6.55
C ALA A 121 -7.36 1.24 6.17
N PRO A 122 -8.36 0.55 5.61
CA PRO A 122 -9.67 1.14 5.34
C PRO A 122 -10.29 1.81 6.57
N SER A 123 -10.97 2.94 6.35
CA SER A 123 -11.68 3.75 7.36
C SER A 123 -12.49 2.97 8.38
N HIS A 124 -13.23 1.95 7.92
CA HIS A 124 -14.12 1.17 8.78
C HIS A 124 -13.41 0.32 9.85
N LEU A 125 -12.09 0.15 9.75
CA LEU A 125 -11.26 -0.55 10.74
C LEU A 125 -10.67 0.41 11.79
N GLY A 126 -10.94 1.70 11.69
CA GLY A 126 -10.30 2.74 12.48
C GLY A 126 -9.00 3.24 11.84
N LEU A 127 -8.28 4.07 12.59
CA LEU A 127 -7.03 4.65 12.14
C LEU A 127 -5.88 3.65 12.40
N ARG A 128 -5.67 2.79 11.40
CA ARG A 128 -4.68 1.71 11.41
C ARG A 128 -3.70 1.86 10.26
N LEU A 129 -2.45 1.51 10.49
CA LEU A 129 -1.36 1.65 9.54
C LEU A 129 -0.54 0.37 9.48
N GLY A 130 -0.25 -0.12 8.27
CA GLY A 130 0.69 -1.21 8.07
C GLY A 130 1.98 -0.70 7.46
N ALA A 131 3.13 -1.21 7.92
CA ALA A 131 4.44 -0.89 7.38
C ALA A 131 5.33 -2.14 7.27
N ILE A 132 6.14 -2.19 6.23
CA ILE A 132 7.11 -3.27 6.00
C ILE A 132 8.48 -2.71 5.61
N GLY A 133 9.54 -3.38 6.11
CA GLY A 133 10.92 -3.02 5.82
C GLY A 133 11.80 -4.20 5.44
N SER A 134 13.08 -3.90 5.28
CA SER A 134 14.16 -4.88 5.01
C SER A 134 14.36 -5.93 6.10
N ASP A 135 13.83 -5.72 7.30
CA ASP A 135 13.83 -6.74 8.35
C ASP A 135 12.86 -7.89 8.02
N GLY A 136 12.01 -7.75 7.01
CA GLY A 136 11.05 -8.77 6.59
C GLY A 136 9.89 -8.94 7.58
N VAL A 137 9.66 -7.93 8.43
CA VAL A 137 8.61 -7.95 9.44
C VAL A 137 7.55 -6.92 9.09
N LEU A 138 6.32 -7.40 8.89
CA LEU A 138 5.14 -6.55 8.77
C LEU A 138 4.72 -6.10 10.16
N ARG A 139 4.60 -4.78 10.35
CA ARG A 139 4.11 -4.15 11.58
C ARG A 139 2.82 -3.41 11.32
N ILE A 140 1.86 -3.60 12.21
CA ILE A 140 0.55 -2.95 12.15
C ILE A 140 0.38 -2.12 13.41
N TYR A 141 0.14 -0.83 13.22
CA TYR A 141 -0.03 0.15 14.28
C TYR A 141 -1.47 0.66 14.29
N ASP A 142 -2.03 0.80 15.49
CA ASP A 142 -3.33 1.41 15.72
C ASP A 142 -3.19 2.71 16.51
N ALA A 143 -3.93 3.73 16.12
CA ALA A 143 -4.18 4.89 16.96
C ALA A 143 -5.42 4.61 17.83
N VAL A 144 -5.19 4.27 19.09
CA VAL A 144 -6.26 3.88 20.04
C VAL A 144 -7.27 5.02 20.23
N GLU A 145 -6.78 6.26 20.26
CA GLU A 145 -7.60 7.46 20.37
C GLU A 145 -7.42 8.30 19.10
N PRO A 146 -8.44 8.37 18.22
CA PRO A 146 -8.36 9.19 17.00
C PRO A 146 -8.17 10.69 17.27
N ALA A 147 -8.44 11.16 18.49
CA ALA A 147 -8.21 12.55 18.90
C ALA A 147 -6.74 12.81 19.30
N ASP A 148 -6.00 11.78 19.71
CA ASP A 148 -4.59 11.88 20.04
C ASP A 148 -3.74 11.05 19.07
N LEU A 149 -3.38 11.70 17.97
CA LEU A 149 -2.57 11.10 16.90
C LEU A 149 -1.08 11.04 17.24
N SER A 150 -0.67 11.43 18.46
CA SER A 150 0.72 11.33 18.90
C SER A 150 1.08 9.91 19.36
N ASN A 151 0.08 9.14 19.82
CA ASN A 151 0.25 7.82 20.39
C ASN A 151 -0.21 6.72 19.41
N TRP A 152 0.76 5.98 18.89
CA TRP A 152 0.54 4.83 18.00
C TRP A 152 1.02 3.57 18.70
N THR A 153 0.12 2.60 18.86
CA THR A 153 0.44 1.32 19.51
C THR A 153 0.67 0.24 18.47
N LEU A 154 1.77 -0.51 18.61
CA LEU A 154 2.02 -1.69 17.80
C LEU A 154 1.04 -2.81 18.20
N THR A 155 0.11 -3.16 17.32
CA THR A 155 -0.92 -4.18 17.57
C THR A 155 -0.47 -5.55 17.12
N ASN A 156 0.12 -5.64 15.91
CA ASN A 156 0.56 -6.90 15.33
C ASN A 156 1.95 -6.79 14.72
N GLU A 157 2.74 -7.84 14.94
CA GLU A 157 4.05 -8.05 14.32
C GLU A 157 4.08 -9.43 13.68
N ILE A 158 4.36 -9.48 12.38
CA ILE A 158 4.32 -10.72 11.58
C ILE A 158 5.65 -10.85 10.83
N SER A 159 6.40 -11.91 11.14
CA SER A 159 7.62 -12.25 10.39
C SER A 159 7.22 -12.84 9.05
N VAL A 160 7.31 -12.05 7.98
CA VAL A 160 6.95 -12.46 6.61
C VAL A 160 8.08 -13.29 6.00
N LEU A 161 9.32 -12.91 6.27
CA LEU A 161 10.50 -13.68 5.89
C LEU A 161 11.08 -14.36 7.14
N ALA A 162 11.47 -15.64 7.01
CA ALA A 162 12.10 -16.38 8.10
C ALA A 162 13.54 -15.89 8.39
N THR A 163 14.21 -15.36 7.36
CA THR A 163 15.52 -14.74 7.47
C THR A 163 15.52 -13.44 6.67
N PRO A 164 15.97 -12.32 7.24
CA PRO A 164 16.02 -11.06 6.51
C PRO A 164 16.95 -11.18 5.30
N PRO A 165 16.60 -10.58 4.15
CA PRO A 165 17.42 -10.64 2.95
C PRO A 165 18.80 -10.04 3.20
N ALA A 166 19.81 -10.61 2.55
CA ALA A 166 21.17 -10.09 2.63
C ALA A 166 21.22 -8.64 2.12
N SER A 167 21.85 -7.75 2.90
CA SER A 167 21.90 -6.30 2.65
C SER A 167 22.50 -5.84 1.32
N ARG A 168 23.08 -6.76 0.53
CA ARG A 168 23.70 -6.49 -0.78
C ARG A 168 22.81 -6.85 -1.97
N LEU A 169 21.65 -7.46 -1.74
CA LEU A 169 20.70 -7.81 -2.80
C LEU A 169 19.66 -6.72 -2.98
N GLN A 170 19.13 -6.62 -4.21
CA GLN A 170 17.97 -5.77 -4.48
C GLN A 170 16.76 -6.37 -3.76
N SER A 171 16.32 -5.72 -2.69
CA SER A 171 15.11 -6.07 -1.95
C SER A 171 13.98 -5.13 -2.32
N ASP A 172 12.80 -5.69 -2.52
CA ASP A 172 11.58 -4.93 -2.75
C ASP A 172 10.47 -5.50 -1.87
N PHE A 173 9.63 -4.61 -1.37
CA PHE A 173 8.50 -4.96 -0.52
C PHE A 173 7.33 -4.08 -0.89
N ALA A 174 6.13 -4.66 -0.92
CA ALA A 174 4.93 -3.92 -1.20
C ALA A 174 3.78 -4.38 -0.29
N LEU A 175 2.87 -3.47 0.03
CA LEU A 175 1.80 -3.68 0.99
C LEU A 175 0.50 -3.06 0.48
N THR A 176 -0.61 -3.79 0.58
CA THR A 176 -1.93 -3.23 0.29
C THR A 176 -3.02 -3.90 1.10
N TRP A 177 -3.89 -3.09 1.70
CA TRP A 177 -5.06 -3.55 2.43
C TRP A 177 -6.22 -3.87 1.51
N SER A 178 -7.09 -4.79 1.93
CA SER A 178 -8.37 -4.98 1.25
C SER A 178 -9.29 -3.78 1.52
N PRO A 179 -9.71 -3.02 0.49
CA PRO A 179 -10.58 -1.86 0.65
C PRO A 179 -12.04 -2.24 0.97
N SER A 180 -12.38 -3.53 0.94
CA SER A 180 -13.76 -3.99 1.06
C SER A 180 -14.27 -3.87 2.50
N ARG A 181 -15.43 -3.22 2.68
CA ARG A 181 -16.08 -3.05 4.00
C ARG A 181 -16.84 -4.28 4.48
N PHE A 182 -17.26 -5.15 3.56
CA PHE A 182 -18.19 -6.25 3.85
C PHE A 182 -17.52 -7.62 3.83
N SER A 183 -16.22 -7.69 3.53
CA SER A 183 -15.45 -8.92 3.62
C SER A 183 -14.67 -8.98 4.93
N ASN A 184 -14.06 -10.13 5.19
CA ASN A 184 -13.02 -10.22 6.21
C ASN A 184 -11.90 -9.22 5.91
N GLU A 185 -11.21 -8.81 6.98
CA GLU A 185 -10.03 -7.97 6.90
C GLU A 185 -8.88 -8.78 6.30
N TYR A 186 -8.48 -8.41 5.08
CA TYR A 186 -7.35 -8.99 4.38
C TYR A 186 -6.27 -7.94 4.12
N LEU A 187 -5.03 -8.42 4.04
CA LEU A 187 -3.84 -7.64 3.74
C LEU A 187 -2.93 -8.47 2.84
N VAL A 188 -2.46 -7.89 1.73
CA VAL A 188 -1.40 -8.52 0.92
C VAL A 188 -0.09 -7.87 1.24
N VAL A 189 0.91 -8.72 1.47
CA VAL A 189 2.29 -8.33 1.63
C VAL A 189 3.12 -9.03 0.57
N CYS A 190 3.82 -8.28 -0.25
CA CYS A 190 4.83 -8.81 -1.15
C CYS A 190 6.20 -8.58 -0.54
N ALA A 191 6.99 -9.65 -0.46
CA ALA A 191 8.36 -9.63 -0.01
C ALA A 191 9.22 -10.35 -1.04
N LEU A 192 10.11 -9.60 -1.69
CA LEU A 192 10.95 -10.10 -2.79
C LEU A 192 10.10 -10.66 -3.94
N ASP A 193 10.17 -11.95 -4.20
CA ASP A 193 9.46 -12.69 -5.24
C ASP A 193 8.21 -13.41 -4.74
N GLN A 194 7.86 -13.26 -3.45
CA GLN A 194 6.72 -13.94 -2.84
C GLN A 194 5.65 -12.93 -2.42
N GLY A 195 4.38 -13.24 -2.72
CA GLY A 195 3.23 -12.47 -2.27
C GLY A 195 2.39 -13.27 -1.28
N PHE A 196 2.23 -12.78 -0.05
CA PHE A 196 1.50 -13.43 1.02
C PHE A 196 0.19 -12.69 1.27
N ILE A 197 -0.93 -13.42 1.34
CA ILE A 197 -2.21 -12.88 1.75
C ILE A 197 -2.47 -13.27 3.19
N TYR A 198 -2.62 -12.26 4.04
CA TYR A 198 -2.98 -12.41 5.43
C TYR A 198 -4.46 -12.10 5.62
N GLN A 199 -5.12 -12.89 6.47
CA GLN A 199 -6.49 -12.69 6.92
C GLN A 199 -6.50 -12.51 8.42
N LYS A 200 -7.28 -11.57 8.93
CA LYS A 200 -7.53 -11.46 10.37
C LYS A 200 -8.41 -12.62 10.85
N GLY A 201 -7.89 -13.37 11.83
CA GLY A 201 -8.63 -14.41 12.54
C GLY A 201 -9.34 -13.90 13.80
N ASP A 202 -9.93 -14.83 14.57
CA ASP A 202 -10.83 -14.53 15.70
C ASP A 202 -10.17 -13.82 16.89
N HIS A 203 -8.83 -13.80 16.97
CA HIS A 203 -8.07 -13.21 18.08
C HIS A 203 -7.32 -11.92 17.73
N ASP A 204 -7.77 -11.18 16.70
CA ASP A 204 -7.07 -9.99 16.17
C ASP A 204 -5.65 -10.28 15.68
N LYS A 205 -5.33 -11.56 15.48
CA LYS A 205 -4.09 -12.04 14.87
C LYS A 205 -4.33 -12.29 13.40
N TYR A 206 -3.36 -11.91 12.59
CA TYR A 206 -3.36 -12.24 11.17
C TYR A 206 -2.77 -13.62 10.95
N VAL A 207 -3.50 -14.45 10.21
CA VAL A 207 -3.08 -15.77 9.78
C VAL A 207 -2.82 -15.75 8.28
N LEU A 208 -1.88 -16.56 7.82
CA LEU A 208 -1.61 -16.71 6.39
C LEU A 208 -2.80 -17.43 5.75
N ALA A 209 -3.50 -16.75 4.84
CA ALA A 209 -4.61 -17.31 4.11
C ALA A 209 -4.14 -18.08 2.88
N SER A 210 -3.30 -17.45 2.05
CA SER A 210 -2.80 -18.05 0.81
C SER A 210 -1.60 -17.25 0.26
N VAL A 211 -0.91 -17.81 -0.72
CA VAL A 211 0.27 -17.22 -1.37
C VAL A 211 -0.03 -16.99 -2.85
N LEU A 212 0.36 -15.83 -3.38
CA LEU A 212 0.20 -15.46 -4.77
C LEU A 212 1.20 -16.24 -5.66
N PRO A 213 0.72 -17.15 -6.52
CA PRO A 213 1.60 -18.03 -7.29
C PRO A 213 2.25 -17.33 -8.50
N GLU A 214 3.19 -18.04 -9.14
CA GLU A 214 3.74 -17.75 -10.48
C GLU A 214 4.59 -16.47 -10.65
N HIS A 215 5.20 -15.95 -9.58
CA HIS A 215 6.16 -14.86 -9.69
C HIS A 215 7.57 -15.38 -9.99
N HIS A 216 8.20 -14.86 -11.04
CA HIS A 216 9.56 -15.25 -11.48
C HIS A 216 10.56 -14.10 -11.36
N GLY A 217 10.36 -13.23 -10.37
CA GLY A 217 11.18 -12.06 -10.11
C GLY A 217 10.62 -11.23 -8.96
N LEU A 218 11.28 -10.11 -8.65
CA LEU A 218 10.86 -9.21 -7.59
C LEU A 218 9.50 -8.59 -7.91
N ILE A 219 8.57 -8.64 -6.96
CA ILE A 219 7.29 -7.95 -7.02
C ILE A 219 7.54 -6.50 -6.64
N ARG A 220 7.31 -5.58 -7.58
CA ARG A 220 7.56 -4.14 -7.43
C ARG A 220 6.39 -3.41 -6.80
N SER A 221 5.18 -3.86 -7.10
CA SER A 221 3.96 -3.18 -6.69
C SER A 221 2.83 -4.17 -6.60
N VAL A 222 1.97 -3.97 -5.62
CA VAL A 222 0.73 -4.69 -5.44
C VAL A 222 -0.41 -3.69 -5.23
N SER A 223 -1.59 -4.01 -5.74
CA SER A 223 -2.77 -3.17 -5.55
C SER A 223 -4.01 -4.05 -5.44
N TRP A 224 -4.80 -3.84 -4.37
CA TRP A 224 -6.07 -4.51 -4.17
C TRP A 224 -7.21 -3.71 -4.79
N ALA A 225 -8.05 -4.36 -5.60
CA ALA A 225 -9.17 -3.70 -6.26
C ALA A 225 -10.38 -3.53 -5.32
N PRO A 226 -11.00 -2.34 -5.26
CA PRO A 226 -12.30 -2.16 -4.61
C PRO A 226 -13.37 -3.09 -5.18
N SER A 227 -13.95 -3.99 -4.37
CA SER A 227 -14.83 -5.05 -4.88
C SER A 227 -16.16 -4.54 -5.45
N MET A 228 -16.71 -3.45 -4.90
CA MET A 228 -17.91 -2.71 -5.38
C MET A 228 -19.00 -3.57 -6.05
N GLY A 229 -19.51 -4.56 -5.33
CA GLY A 229 -20.60 -5.44 -5.78
C GLY A 229 -20.16 -6.79 -6.36
N ARG A 230 -18.85 -7.04 -6.48
CA ARG A 230 -18.31 -8.38 -6.77
C ARG A 230 -18.34 -9.24 -5.50
N SER A 231 -18.69 -10.52 -5.68
CA SER A 231 -18.59 -11.56 -4.64
C SER A 231 -17.16 -12.10 -4.44
N PHE A 232 -16.22 -11.64 -5.27
CA PHE A 232 -14.82 -12.01 -5.24
C PHE A 232 -13.95 -10.75 -5.19
N GLN A 233 -12.71 -10.94 -4.75
CA GLN A 233 -11.71 -9.89 -4.65
C GLN A 233 -10.74 -10.01 -5.83
N LEU A 234 -10.23 -8.88 -6.31
CA LEU A 234 -9.17 -8.85 -7.32
C LEU A 234 -7.92 -8.20 -6.76
N ILE A 235 -6.77 -8.77 -7.05
CA ILE A 235 -5.47 -8.26 -6.67
C ILE A 235 -4.62 -8.20 -7.92
N ALA A 236 -3.94 -7.08 -8.15
CA ALA A 236 -2.99 -6.95 -9.26
C ALA A 236 -1.56 -6.86 -8.72
N THR A 237 -0.62 -7.51 -9.39
CA THR A 237 0.81 -7.39 -9.10
C THR A 237 1.58 -6.95 -10.35
N GLY A 238 2.58 -6.11 -10.13
CA GLY A 238 3.59 -5.75 -11.11
C GLY A 238 4.92 -6.40 -10.72
N CYS A 239 5.49 -7.18 -11.63
CA CYS A 239 6.70 -7.94 -11.37
C CYS A 239 7.86 -7.49 -12.26
N LYS A 240 9.09 -7.72 -11.77
CA LYS A 240 10.35 -7.51 -12.47
C LYS A 240 10.46 -8.37 -13.74
N ASP A 241 9.78 -9.52 -13.80
CA ASP A 241 9.73 -10.36 -15.00
C ASP A 241 9.00 -9.70 -16.19
N GLY A 242 8.36 -8.55 -15.96
CA GLY A 242 7.67 -7.76 -16.97
C GLY A 242 6.20 -8.11 -17.16
N ASN A 243 5.67 -9.01 -16.32
CA ASN A 243 4.27 -9.38 -16.33
C ASN A 243 3.46 -8.59 -15.31
N VAL A 244 2.29 -8.12 -15.74
CA VAL A 244 1.19 -7.70 -14.87
C VAL A 244 0.30 -8.92 -14.64
N ARG A 245 0.11 -9.34 -13.40
CA ARG A 245 -0.76 -10.47 -13.05
C ARG A 245 -1.98 -10.00 -12.30
N ILE A 246 -3.11 -10.62 -12.57
CA ILE A 246 -4.38 -10.35 -11.89
C ILE A 246 -4.88 -11.63 -11.27
N PHE A 247 -5.05 -11.61 -9.96
CA PHE A 247 -5.51 -12.74 -9.17
C PHE A 247 -6.94 -12.51 -8.71
N LYS A 248 -7.73 -13.58 -8.76
CA LYS A 248 -9.08 -13.65 -8.24
C LYS A 248 -9.07 -14.44 -6.95
N LEU A 249 -9.39 -13.76 -5.85
CA LEU A 249 -9.54 -14.38 -4.54
C LEU A 249 -11.02 -14.58 -4.24
N ARG A 250 -11.39 -15.84 -3.97
CA ARG A 250 -12.73 -16.21 -3.50
C ARG A 250 -12.61 -16.77 -2.09
N THR A 251 -13.51 -16.36 -1.23
CA THR A 251 -13.70 -16.95 0.09
C THR A 251 -14.98 -17.74 0.03
N GLU A 252 -14.91 -19.06 0.16
CA GLU A 252 -16.11 -19.85 0.33
C GLU A 252 -16.61 -19.67 1.77
N PRO A 253 -17.92 -19.46 1.99
CA PRO A 253 -18.44 -19.46 3.35
C PRO A 253 -18.22 -20.85 3.92
N ALA A 254 -17.57 -20.94 5.09
CA ALA A 254 -17.37 -22.18 5.82
C ALA A 254 -18.71 -22.92 5.89
N VAL A 255 -18.84 -23.99 5.09
CA VAL A 255 -20.01 -24.85 5.17
C VAL A 255 -19.88 -25.55 6.51
N SER A 256 -20.83 -25.34 7.42
CA SER A 256 -20.93 -26.08 8.68
C SER A 256 -21.28 -27.54 8.40
N ASN A 257 -20.36 -28.26 7.76
CA ASN A 257 -20.42 -29.70 7.69
C ASN A 257 -20.00 -30.23 9.06
N GLY A 258 -21.00 -30.43 9.92
CA GLY A 258 -20.84 -31.25 11.11
C GLY A 258 -20.37 -32.64 10.72
N ALA A 259 -19.06 -32.86 10.79
CA ALA A 259 -18.46 -34.17 10.82
C ALA A 259 -17.14 -34.07 11.59
N ASP A 260 -17.19 -34.44 12.86
CA ASP A 260 -16.03 -34.79 13.67
C ASP A 260 -15.14 -35.76 12.89
N MET A 261 -13.92 -35.36 12.54
CA MET A 261 -12.81 -36.29 12.36
C MET A 261 -11.54 -35.73 12.97
N ILE A 262 -11.18 -36.38 14.07
CA ILE A 262 -9.93 -36.27 14.82
C ILE A 262 -8.79 -36.64 13.87
N THR A 263 -7.79 -35.78 13.70
CA THR A 263 -6.48 -36.20 13.17
C THR A 263 -5.38 -35.66 14.07
N ASP A 264 -4.53 -36.59 14.48
CA ASP A 264 -3.39 -36.43 15.38
C ASP A 264 -2.29 -35.54 14.78
N GLY A 265 -1.56 -34.91 15.69
CA GLY A 265 -0.57 -33.86 15.44
C GLY A 265 0.54 -34.18 14.45
N VAL A 266 0.71 -33.24 13.53
CA VAL A 266 2.00 -32.72 13.06
C VAL A 266 1.79 -31.21 12.86
N ASP A 267 2.66 -30.36 13.40
CA ASP A 267 2.65 -28.90 13.16
C ASP A 267 3.00 -28.62 11.68
N GLU A 268 2.03 -28.81 10.80
CA GLU A 268 2.07 -28.36 9.41
C GLU A 268 1.40 -26.99 9.31
N PHE A 269 1.99 -26.10 8.49
CA PHE A 269 1.46 -24.79 8.14
C PHE A 269 0.00 -24.90 7.72
N VAL A 270 -0.94 -24.48 8.58
CA VAL A 270 -2.36 -24.51 8.26
C VAL A 270 -2.68 -23.34 7.35
N GLU A 271 -2.54 -23.53 6.03
CA GLU A 271 -3.23 -22.69 5.05
C GLU A 271 -4.72 -22.70 5.38
N ASN A 272 -5.33 -21.51 5.43
CA ASN A 272 -6.76 -21.41 5.65
C ASN A 272 -7.49 -22.00 4.43
N LYS A 273 -8.03 -23.21 4.56
CA LYS A 273 -8.65 -23.99 3.47
C LYS A 273 -9.87 -23.32 2.82
N ASP A 274 -10.35 -22.22 3.38
CA ASP A 274 -11.54 -21.50 2.93
C ASP A 274 -11.26 -20.43 1.85
N THR A 275 -9.99 -20.15 1.55
CA THR A 275 -9.60 -19.17 0.52
C THR A 275 -9.01 -19.81 -0.73
N HIS A 276 -9.63 -19.55 -1.88
CA HIS A 276 -9.16 -20.01 -3.18
C HIS A 276 -8.62 -18.84 -4.01
N ILE A 277 -7.37 -18.93 -4.44
CA ILE A 277 -6.72 -17.98 -5.36
C ILE A 277 -6.62 -18.59 -6.75
N GLU A 278 -7.06 -17.83 -7.76
CA GLU A 278 -6.95 -18.19 -9.17
C GLU A 278 -6.23 -17.07 -9.92
N LEU A 279 -5.26 -17.41 -10.78
CA LEU A 279 -4.69 -16.45 -11.72
C LEU A 279 -5.70 -16.22 -12.85
N LEU A 280 -6.24 -15.00 -12.96
CA LEU A 280 -7.23 -14.64 -13.96
C LEU A 280 -6.58 -14.24 -15.28
N SER A 281 -5.52 -13.43 -15.21
CA SER A 281 -4.77 -13.03 -16.40
C SER A 281 -3.33 -12.66 -16.07
N SER A 282 -2.46 -12.85 -17.07
CA SER A 282 -1.07 -12.41 -17.08
C SER A 282 -0.79 -11.68 -18.39
N HIS A 283 -0.19 -10.49 -18.29
CA HIS A 283 0.09 -9.62 -19.42
C HIS A 283 1.56 -9.23 -19.44
N ASP A 284 2.32 -9.70 -20.44
CA ASP A 284 3.75 -9.44 -20.67
C ASP A 284 4.00 -8.20 -21.55
N ASP A 285 2.96 -7.40 -21.69
CA ASP A 285 2.78 -6.31 -22.61
C ASP A 285 3.94 -5.29 -22.58
N HIS A 286 4.46 -4.97 -21.39
CA HIS A 286 5.55 -4.01 -21.18
C HIS A 286 6.90 -4.50 -21.70
N LYS A 287 7.13 -5.83 -21.79
CA LYS A 287 8.42 -6.45 -22.18
C LYS A 287 9.64 -5.95 -21.39
N SER A 288 9.39 -5.41 -20.21
CA SER A 288 10.34 -4.79 -19.29
C SER A 288 9.70 -4.75 -17.90
N GLU A 289 10.48 -4.52 -16.85
CA GLU A 289 10.03 -4.51 -15.46
C GLU A 289 8.78 -3.62 -15.28
N VAL A 290 7.75 -4.15 -14.63
CA VAL A 290 6.55 -3.37 -14.26
C VAL A 290 6.81 -2.74 -12.90
N TRP A 291 6.80 -1.42 -12.82
CA TRP A 291 7.16 -0.67 -11.61
C TRP A 291 5.96 -0.37 -10.70
N LYS A 292 4.84 0.06 -11.27
CA LYS A 292 3.64 0.41 -10.50
C LYS A 292 2.41 -0.21 -11.13
N VAL A 293 1.55 -0.76 -10.29
CA VAL A 293 0.19 -1.16 -10.64
C VAL A 293 -0.78 -0.45 -9.69
N SER A 294 -1.88 0.06 -10.23
CA SER A 294 -2.88 0.76 -9.40
C SER A 294 -4.28 0.58 -9.97
N TRP A 295 -5.21 0.18 -9.11
CA TRP A 295 -6.64 0.16 -9.42
C TRP A 295 -7.26 1.54 -9.23
N ASN A 296 -8.27 1.84 -10.03
CA ASN A 296 -9.12 2.99 -9.77
C ASN A 296 -10.01 2.78 -8.54
N THR A 297 -10.63 3.86 -8.05
CA THR A 297 -11.50 3.85 -6.87
C THR A 297 -12.70 2.91 -6.98
N THR A 298 -13.10 2.54 -8.20
CA THR A 298 -14.19 1.58 -8.44
C THR A 298 -13.74 0.15 -8.71
N GLY A 299 -12.43 -0.10 -8.79
CA GLY A 299 -11.85 -1.39 -9.14
C GLY A 299 -12.23 -1.91 -10.53
N THR A 300 -12.56 -1.02 -11.47
CA THR A 300 -12.96 -1.31 -12.86
C THR A 300 -11.86 -1.05 -13.88
N ILE A 301 -10.87 -0.23 -13.55
CA ILE A 301 -9.73 0.08 -14.41
C ILE A 301 -8.46 -0.22 -13.63
N LEU A 302 -7.56 -0.97 -14.25
CA LEU A 302 -6.20 -1.21 -13.76
C LEU A 302 -5.23 -0.42 -14.62
N SER A 303 -4.34 0.34 -13.99
CA SER A 303 -3.23 1.00 -14.67
C SER A 303 -1.91 0.33 -14.31
N SER A 304 -1.04 0.16 -15.31
CA SER A 304 0.31 -0.36 -15.14
C SER A 304 1.33 0.57 -15.80
N SER A 305 2.47 0.76 -15.15
CA SER A 305 3.63 1.45 -15.70
C SER A 305 4.86 0.55 -15.66
N GLY A 306 5.69 0.63 -16.70
CA GLY A 306 6.87 -0.22 -16.83
C GLY A 306 8.09 0.51 -17.35
N GLY A 307 9.21 -0.20 -17.41
CA GLY A 307 10.48 0.31 -17.92
C GLY A 307 10.48 0.63 -19.42
N ASP A 308 9.39 0.37 -20.14
CA ASP A 308 9.17 0.77 -21.53
C ASP A 308 8.74 2.25 -21.69
N CYS A 309 8.71 3.00 -20.58
CA CYS A 309 8.28 4.40 -20.51
C CYS A 309 6.83 4.60 -20.97
N LYS A 310 5.97 3.58 -20.82
CA LYS A 310 4.55 3.64 -21.17
C LYS A 310 3.67 3.35 -19.96
N ILE A 311 2.48 3.95 -19.99
CA ILE A 311 1.39 3.64 -19.07
C ILE A 311 0.31 2.94 -19.89
N ARG A 312 -0.21 1.84 -19.36
CA ARG A 312 -1.30 1.07 -19.97
C ARG A 312 -2.48 1.07 -19.01
N SER A 313 -3.68 1.13 -19.56
CA SER A 313 -4.93 1.01 -18.81
C SER A 313 -5.73 -0.17 -19.33
N MET A 314 -6.12 -1.07 -18.44
CA MET A 314 -6.94 -2.24 -18.71
C MET A 314 -8.32 -2.03 -18.12
N GLU A 315 -9.36 -2.21 -18.95
CA GLU A 315 -10.76 -1.99 -18.53
C GLU A 315 -11.46 -3.30 -18.14
N GLY A 316 -12.47 -3.15 -17.26
CA GLY A 316 -13.21 -4.21 -16.59
C GLY A 316 -13.87 -5.28 -17.43
N HIS A 317 -13.98 -5.10 -18.75
CA HIS A 317 -14.44 -6.15 -19.66
C HIS A 317 -13.51 -7.37 -19.66
N ILE A 318 -12.24 -7.17 -19.31
CA ILE A 318 -11.21 -8.23 -19.26
C ILE A 318 -11.31 -9.04 -17.95
N PHE A 319 -12.02 -8.54 -16.93
CA PHE A 319 -12.02 -9.11 -15.56
C PHE A 319 -13.34 -9.79 -15.16
N ARG A 320 -14.23 -10.07 -16.12
CA ARG A 320 -15.54 -10.72 -15.88
C ARG A 320 -15.45 -12.24 -15.87
#